data_AF-A0A1V4IQP3-F1
#
_entry.id   AF-A0A1V4IQP3-F1
#
_cell.length_a   1.000
_cell.length_b   1.000
_cell.length_c   1.000
_cell.angle_alpha   90.00
_cell.angle_beta   90.00
_cell.angle_gamma   90.00
#
_symmetry.space_group_name_H-M   'P 1'
#
loop_
_entity.id
_entity.type
_entity.pdbx_description
1 polymer ?
#
loop_
_entity_poly.entity_id
_entity_poly.type
_entity_poly.pdbx_seq_one_letter_code
_entity_poly.pdbx_strand_id
1 'polypeptide(L)'
;MKKKIIALVLMALIAVPTAAYAKDNKEKPKEKVKIEKVEKKAAEKDKQKAEQKDDQDSEKDKRDQKENEKKNDKNKKDEQDKKRGNKKDKQAKFKTLINQQVTTIKTNVKKINELRKEVNIKKSNLNEALEEILDGTKTLPEDQLEDLISKTDDLQDEYKDIVKGIAKITSATQKAEKKAKEGKLEDAVSALNEVVNKQKSIYEKLTELSTKYDEVLAVTSAATEVTDDETSTDTTTTPTDTSTTSTDTETTTSDENVIIP
;
A
#
# COMPACT_ATOMS: atom_id res chain seq x y z
N MET A 1 12.79 33.64 23.32
CA MET A 1 12.35 33.74 21.90
C MET A 1 12.42 32.41 21.15
N LYS A 2 13.30 31.46 21.51
CA LYS A 2 13.46 30.17 20.80
C LYS A 2 12.24 29.21 20.92
N LYS A 3 11.62 29.09 22.10
CA LYS A 3 10.41 28.26 22.32
C LYS A 3 9.23 28.60 21.41
N LYS A 4 9.08 29.89 21.03
CA LYS A 4 8.02 30.35 20.11
C LYS A 4 8.26 29.97 18.65
N ILE A 5 9.51 29.74 18.25
CA ILE A 5 9.86 29.32 16.88
C ILE A 5 9.57 27.82 16.72
N ILE A 6 9.84 27.03 17.75
CA ILE A 6 9.64 25.58 17.76
C ILE A 6 8.15 25.21 17.66
N ALA A 7 7.28 25.89 18.43
CA ALA A 7 5.82 25.71 18.35
C ALA A 7 5.24 26.06 16.95
N LEU A 8 5.89 26.99 16.22
CA LEU A 8 5.47 27.41 14.88
C LEU A 8 5.78 26.35 13.81
N VAL A 9 6.86 25.57 13.99
CA VAL A 9 7.24 24.47 13.09
C VAL A 9 6.29 23.28 13.27
N LEU A 10 5.95 22.93 14.52
CA LEU A 10 4.99 21.88 14.84
C LEU A 10 3.56 22.17 14.31
N MET A 11 3.09 23.42 14.37
CA MET A 11 1.79 23.78 13.79
C MET A 11 1.72 23.60 12.26
N ALA A 12 2.84 23.78 11.54
CA ALA A 12 2.88 23.58 10.10
C ALA A 12 2.79 22.09 9.70
N LEU A 13 3.13 21.17 10.60
CA LEU A 13 3.18 19.73 10.36
C LEU A 13 1.83 19.04 10.61
N ILE A 14 1.03 19.55 11.54
CA ILE A 14 -0.32 19.03 11.84
C ILE A 14 -1.31 19.35 10.70
N ALA A 15 -1.04 20.40 9.91
CA ALA A 15 -1.85 20.81 8.76
C ALA A 15 -1.63 19.95 7.50
N VAL A 16 -1.67 18.62 7.61
CA VAL A 16 -1.87 17.76 6.42
C VAL A 16 -3.37 17.76 6.10
N PRO A 17 -3.81 18.01 4.86
CA PRO A 17 -5.21 17.94 4.51
C PRO A 17 -5.73 16.54 4.82
N THR A 18 -6.55 16.43 5.87
CA THR A 18 -7.50 15.34 6.01
C THR A 18 -8.49 15.50 4.86
N ALA A 19 -8.10 15.03 3.68
CA ALA A 19 -9.01 14.82 2.58
C ALA A 19 -10.03 13.80 3.08
N ALA A 20 -11.10 14.34 3.65
CA ALA A 20 -12.24 13.65 4.18
C ALA A 20 -12.75 12.69 3.09
N TYR A 21 -12.47 11.41 3.28
CA TYR A 21 -13.20 10.33 2.62
C TYR A 21 -14.54 10.15 3.36
N ALA A 22 -15.30 11.24 3.51
CA ALA A 22 -16.69 11.21 3.90
C ALA A 22 -17.51 11.18 2.61
N LYS A 23 -17.73 9.98 2.08
CA LYS A 23 -18.87 9.73 1.23
C LYS A 23 -19.65 8.58 1.83
N ASP A 24 -20.45 8.93 2.84
CA ASP A 24 -21.69 8.24 3.11
C ASP A 24 -22.43 8.06 1.79
N ASN A 25 -22.64 6.82 1.40
CA ASN A 25 -23.71 6.48 0.49
C ASN A 25 -24.45 5.29 1.11
N LYS A 26 -25.36 5.63 2.03
CA LYS A 26 -26.50 4.79 2.37
C LYS A 26 -27.33 4.67 1.10
N GLU A 27 -27.21 3.54 0.40
CA GLU A 27 -28.32 2.93 -0.34
C GLU A 27 -27.95 1.50 -0.75
N LYS A 28 -28.65 0.54 -0.12
CA LYS A 28 -29.02 -0.73 -0.73
C LYS A 28 -30.55 -0.63 -0.99
N PRO A 29 -31.19 -1.42 -1.88
CA PRO A 29 -30.72 -2.74 -2.32
C PRO A 29 -31.07 -3.20 -3.76
N LYS A 30 -30.52 -4.37 -4.13
CA LYS A 30 -30.95 -5.35 -5.15
C LYS A 30 -30.61 -5.06 -6.63
N GLU A 31 -29.69 -5.87 -7.17
CA GLU A 31 -30.03 -6.65 -8.36
C GLU A 31 -29.24 -7.97 -8.39
N LYS A 32 -29.97 -9.08 -8.52
CA LYS A 32 -29.42 -10.43 -8.66
C LYS A 32 -28.92 -10.56 -10.10
N VAL A 33 -27.61 -10.55 -10.32
CA VAL A 33 -27.06 -10.99 -11.62
C VAL A 33 -27.14 -12.51 -11.67
N LYS A 34 -28.21 -13.01 -12.33
CA LYS A 34 -28.28 -14.37 -12.87
C LYS A 34 -27.14 -14.52 -13.88
N ILE A 35 -26.24 -15.47 -13.63
CA ILE A 35 -25.32 -15.97 -14.65
C ILE A 35 -26.14 -16.89 -15.56
N GLU A 36 -26.64 -16.32 -16.65
CA GLU A 36 -27.36 -17.04 -17.68
C GLU A 36 -26.38 -17.86 -18.53
N LYS A 37 -26.69 -19.15 -18.67
CA LYS A 37 -26.04 -20.10 -19.57
C LYS A 37 -25.99 -19.53 -20.99
N VAL A 38 -24.80 -19.32 -21.52
CA VAL A 38 -24.61 -19.20 -22.98
C VAL A 38 -24.54 -20.61 -23.55
N GLU A 39 -25.71 -21.19 -23.80
CA GLU A 39 -25.88 -22.28 -24.75
C GLU A 39 -25.80 -21.76 -26.18
N LYS A 40 -25.09 -22.55 -26.97
CA LYS A 40 -24.92 -22.57 -28.43
C LYS A 40 -26.09 -21.96 -29.20
N LYS A 41 -25.78 -21.01 -30.10
CA LYS A 41 -26.52 -20.83 -31.35
C LYS A 41 -25.59 -21.09 -32.53
N ALA A 42 -25.89 -22.17 -33.22
CA ALA A 42 -25.49 -22.44 -34.59
C ALA A 42 -26.31 -21.54 -35.51
N ALA A 43 -25.65 -20.87 -36.45
CA ALA A 43 -26.25 -20.34 -37.66
C ALA A 43 -25.84 -21.31 -38.79
N GLU A 44 -26.74 -22.13 -39.31
CA GLU A 44 -27.69 -21.80 -40.40
C GLU A 44 -26.99 -21.94 -41.77
N LYS A 45 -27.16 -23.15 -42.35
CA LYS A 45 -26.85 -23.51 -43.74
C LYS A 45 -28.09 -24.18 -44.31
N ASP A 46 -28.78 -23.46 -45.19
CA ASP A 46 -29.79 -23.87 -46.17
C ASP A 46 -29.73 -22.73 -47.20
N LYS A 47 -29.77 -22.86 -48.53
CA LYS A 47 -30.01 -23.91 -49.50
C LYS A 47 -29.55 -23.32 -50.83
N GLN A 48 -29.07 -24.14 -51.76
CA GLN A 48 -29.54 -24.08 -53.15
C GLN A 48 -29.25 -25.43 -53.81
N LYS A 49 -30.30 -25.95 -54.44
CA LYS A 49 -30.45 -27.28 -55.05
C LYS A 49 -30.87 -27.06 -56.51
N ALA A 50 -30.70 -28.10 -57.32
CA ALA A 50 -31.17 -28.29 -58.70
C ALA A 50 -30.26 -27.62 -59.77
N GLU A 51 -29.92 -28.22 -60.90
CA GLU A 51 -30.29 -29.51 -61.52
C GLU A 51 -29.35 -29.69 -62.73
N GLN A 52 -28.92 -30.92 -63.03
CA GLN A 52 -28.97 -31.49 -64.40
C GLN A 52 -28.47 -32.94 -64.41
N LYS A 53 -29.17 -33.74 -65.23
CA LYS A 53 -29.02 -35.17 -65.47
C LYS A 53 -28.09 -35.46 -66.65
N ASP A 54 -27.77 -36.75 -66.74
CA ASP A 54 -27.35 -37.55 -67.91
C ASP A 54 -25.93 -37.32 -68.44
N ASP A 55 -25.04 -38.29 -68.20
CA ASP A 55 -24.71 -39.28 -69.22
C ASP A 55 -23.95 -40.49 -68.66
N GLN A 56 -24.23 -41.64 -69.28
CA GLN A 56 -23.64 -42.95 -69.09
C GLN A 56 -22.20 -43.05 -69.62
N ASP A 57 -21.51 -44.08 -69.14
CA ASP A 57 -20.32 -44.74 -69.72
C ASP A 57 -19.00 -43.95 -69.81
N SER A 58 -18.09 -44.25 -68.88
CA SER A 58 -16.80 -44.81 -69.28
C SER A 58 -16.17 -45.64 -68.17
N GLU A 59 -15.93 -46.88 -68.56
CA GLU A 59 -15.11 -47.92 -67.96
C GLU A 59 -13.77 -47.47 -67.34
N LYS A 60 -13.38 -48.23 -66.31
CA LYS A 60 -12.01 -48.65 -65.94
C LYS A 60 -10.88 -47.61 -66.10
N ASP A 61 -10.44 -47.00 -65.00
CA ASP A 61 -9.03 -47.04 -64.55
C ASP A 61 -8.74 -46.20 -63.27
N LYS A 62 -9.46 -46.43 -62.16
CA LYS A 62 -9.21 -45.67 -60.91
C LYS A 62 -9.32 -46.53 -59.64
N ARG A 63 -8.55 -47.61 -59.59
CA ARG A 63 -8.09 -48.27 -58.35
C ARG A 63 -6.57 -48.26 -58.48
N ASP A 64 -5.87 -47.19 -58.09
CA ASP A 64 -4.93 -47.32 -56.95
C ASP A 64 -4.50 -45.96 -56.36
N GLN A 65 -5.14 -44.83 -56.70
CA GLN A 65 -4.79 -43.51 -56.15
C GLN A 65 -5.63 -43.02 -54.96
N LYS A 66 -6.60 -43.81 -54.47
CA LYS A 66 -7.53 -43.38 -53.40
C LYS A 66 -7.15 -43.79 -51.97
N GLU A 67 -6.06 -44.54 -51.80
CA GLU A 67 -5.67 -45.05 -50.47
C GLU A 67 -4.58 -44.22 -49.76
N ASN A 68 -3.82 -43.40 -50.49
CA ASN A 68 -2.82 -42.51 -49.92
C ASN A 68 -3.35 -41.14 -49.43
N GLU A 69 -4.49 -40.65 -49.95
CA GLU A 69 -5.10 -39.40 -49.46
C GLU A 69 -5.83 -39.56 -48.10
N LYS A 70 -6.42 -40.73 -47.82
CA LYS A 70 -7.14 -40.98 -46.56
C LYS A 70 -6.24 -41.14 -45.32
N LYS A 71 -4.98 -41.53 -45.48
CA LYS A 71 -4.02 -41.62 -44.36
C LYS A 71 -3.44 -40.24 -43.97
N ASN A 72 -3.34 -39.31 -44.92
CA ASN A 72 -2.81 -37.97 -44.65
C ASN A 72 -3.80 -37.05 -43.89
N ASP A 73 -5.11 -37.24 -44.09
CA ASP A 73 -6.14 -36.49 -43.36
C ASP A 73 -6.33 -36.94 -41.90
N LYS A 74 -6.11 -38.23 -41.59
CA LYS A 74 -6.23 -38.76 -40.22
C LYS A 74 -5.10 -38.26 -39.32
N ASN A 75 -3.86 -38.23 -39.82
CA ASN A 75 -2.72 -37.69 -39.09
C ASN A 75 -2.84 -36.17 -38.82
N LYS A 76 -3.35 -35.37 -39.77
CA LYS A 76 -3.58 -33.93 -39.55
C LYS A 76 -4.66 -33.66 -38.50
N LYS A 77 -5.71 -34.49 -38.43
CA LYS A 77 -6.79 -34.36 -37.45
C LYS A 77 -6.33 -34.70 -36.03
N ASP A 78 -5.58 -35.80 -35.86
CA ASP A 78 -5.06 -36.22 -34.56
C ASP A 78 -4.00 -35.23 -34.00
N GLU A 79 -3.22 -34.59 -34.87
CA GLU A 79 -2.24 -33.56 -34.47
C GLU A 79 -2.90 -32.22 -34.09
N GLN A 80 -4.00 -31.85 -34.78
CA GLN A 80 -4.83 -30.70 -34.40
C GLN A 80 -5.55 -30.90 -33.07
N ASP A 81 -6.08 -32.10 -32.81
CA ASP A 81 -6.79 -32.42 -31.57
C ASP A 81 -5.83 -32.50 -30.37
N LYS A 82 -4.59 -33.00 -30.55
CA LYS A 82 -3.52 -32.90 -29.54
C LYS A 82 -3.10 -31.45 -29.25
N LYS A 83 -2.95 -30.60 -30.28
CA LYS A 83 -2.65 -29.16 -30.10
C LYS A 83 -3.80 -28.41 -29.39
N ARG A 84 -5.06 -28.79 -29.67
CA ARG A 84 -6.25 -28.22 -29.02
C ARG A 84 -6.40 -28.66 -27.56
N GLY A 85 -6.12 -29.92 -27.23
CA GLY A 85 -6.10 -30.41 -25.84
C GLY A 85 -5.08 -29.65 -24.99
N ASN A 86 -3.85 -29.54 -25.49
CA ASN A 86 -2.77 -28.85 -24.77
C ASN A 86 -3.05 -27.33 -24.58
N LYS A 87 -3.77 -26.69 -25.51
CA LYS A 87 -4.20 -25.29 -25.38
C LYS A 87 -5.29 -25.11 -24.32
N LYS A 88 -6.25 -26.03 -24.22
CA LYS A 88 -7.31 -26.00 -23.19
C LYS A 88 -6.72 -26.21 -21.80
N ASP A 89 -5.79 -27.16 -21.65
CA ASP A 89 -5.13 -27.44 -20.37
C ASP A 89 -4.29 -26.25 -19.90
N LYS A 90 -3.57 -25.58 -20.80
CA LYS A 90 -2.85 -24.34 -20.48
C LYS A 90 -3.80 -23.22 -20.03
N GLN A 91 -4.93 -23.03 -20.72
CA GLN A 91 -5.91 -22.02 -20.30
C GLN A 91 -6.53 -22.33 -18.93
N ALA A 92 -6.81 -23.59 -18.63
CA ALA A 92 -7.29 -24.01 -17.31
C ALA A 92 -6.26 -23.69 -16.21
N LYS A 93 -4.98 -24.00 -16.43
CA LYS A 93 -3.89 -23.68 -15.50
C LYS A 93 -3.79 -22.17 -15.22
N PHE A 94 -3.83 -21.34 -16.26
CA PHE A 94 -3.78 -19.88 -16.08
C PHE A 94 -5.01 -19.34 -15.33
N LYS A 95 -6.21 -19.87 -15.59
CA LYS A 95 -7.41 -19.48 -14.83
C LYS A 95 -7.28 -19.82 -13.34
N THR A 96 -6.76 -20.99 -13.01
CA THR A 96 -6.48 -21.38 -11.62
C THR A 96 -5.48 -20.43 -10.96
N LEU A 97 -4.38 -20.09 -11.64
CA LEU A 97 -3.37 -19.13 -11.14
C LEU A 97 -3.96 -17.73 -10.92
N ILE A 98 -4.77 -17.23 -11.85
CA ILE A 98 -5.47 -15.94 -11.70
C ILE A 98 -6.37 -15.96 -10.47
N ASN A 99 -7.16 -17.02 -10.27
CA ASN A 99 -8.05 -17.13 -9.11
C ASN A 99 -7.27 -17.18 -7.78
N GLN A 100 -6.14 -17.90 -7.76
CA GLN A 100 -5.25 -17.94 -6.61
C GLN A 100 -4.69 -16.55 -6.29
N GLN A 101 -4.16 -15.84 -7.30
CA GLN A 101 -3.63 -14.48 -7.12
C GLN A 101 -4.71 -13.49 -6.68
N VAL A 102 -5.91 -13.54 -7.25
CA VAL A 102 -7.05 -12.71 -6.83
C VAL A 102 -7.40 -12.96 -5.37
N THR A 103 -7.32 -14.21 -4.90
CA THR A 103 -7.53 -14.56 -3.50
C THR A 103 -6.44 -13.97 -2.61
N THR A 104 -5.17 -14.09 -2.99
CA THR A 104 -4.04 -13.47 -2.28
C THR A 104 -4.20 -11.95 -2.21
N ILE A 105 -4.56 -11.30 -3.33
CA ILE A 105 -4.80 -9.86 -3.40
C ILE A 105 -5.90 -9.45 -2.42
N LYS A 106 -7.03 -10.17 -2.38
CA LYS A 106 -8.13 -9.89 -1.44
C LYS A 106 -7.68 -9.98 0.01
N THR A 107 -6.92 -11.01 0.36
CA THR A 107 -6.37 -11.19 1.71
C THR A 107 -5.42 -10.04 2.07
N ASN A 108 -4.52 -9.67 1.16
CA ASN A 108 -3.58 -8.58 1.38
C ASN A 108 -4.30 -7.24 1.54
N VAL A 109 -5.33 -6.95 0.73
CA VAL A 109 -6.15 -5.73 0.87
C VAL A 109 -6.78 -5.63 2.26
N LYS A 110 -7.31 -6.75 2.81
CA LYS A 110 -7.87 -6.75 4.17
C LYS A 110 -6.81 -6.38 5.21
N LYS A 111 -5.65 -7.05 5.17
CA LYS A 111 -4.53 -6.78 6.08
C LYS A 111 -4.03 -5.34 5.99
N ILE A 112 -3.86 -4.81 4.77
CA ILE A 112 -3.46 -3.41 4.53
C ILE A 112 -4.50 -2.44 5.11
N ASN A 113 -5.79 -2.72 4.94
CA ASN A 113 -6.85 -1.86 5.46
C ASN A 113 -6.93 -1.89 7.00
N GLU A 114 -6.74 -3.05 7.61
CA GLU A 114 -6.66 -3.19 9.07
C GLU A 114 -5.48 -2.37 9.62
N LEU A 115 -4.30 -2.55 9.05
CA LEU A 115 -3.09 -1.85 9.47
C LEU A 115 -3.16 -0.33 9.22
N ARG A 116 -3.81 0.09 8.12
CA ARG A 116 -4.08 1.52 7.87
C ARG A 116 -4.99 2.14 8.92
N LYS A 117 -5.99 1.40 9.41
CA LYS A 117 -6.84 1.87 10.51
C LYS A 117 -6.04 2.03 11.79
N GLU A 118 -5.19 1.06 12.11
CA GLU A 118 -4.30 1.12 13.27
C GLU A 118 -3.37 2.34 13.21
N VAL A 119 -2.68 2.54 12.08
CA VAL A 119 -1.82 3.71 11.84
C VAL A 119 -2.60 5.02 11.98
N ASN A 120 -3.82 5.10 11.46
CA ASN A 120 -4.64 6.30 11.59
C ASN A 120 -5.08 6.59 13.04
N ILE A 121 -5.34 5.54 13.84
CA ILE A 121 -5.63 5.69 15.27
C ILE A 121 -4.38 6.24 15.99
N LYS A 122 -3.21 5.63 15.77
CA LYS A 122 -1.95 6.10 16.37
C LYS A 122 -1.62 7.53 15.96
N LYS A 123 -1.84 7.88 14.69
CA LYS A 123 -1.71 9.26 14.21
C LYS A 123 -2.64 10.22 14.95
N SER A 124 -3.90 9.84 15.18
CA SER A 124 -4.85 10.65 15.93
C SER A 124 -4.36 10.89 17.36
N ASN A 125 -3.94 9.82 18.04
CA ASN A 125 -3.42 9.90 19.41
C ASN A 125 -2.15 10.76 19.48
N LEU A 126 -1.27 10.65 18.48
CA LEU A 126 -0.06 11.47 18.43
C LEU A 126 -0.42 12.94 18.25
N ASN A 127 -1.37 13.26 17.35
CA ASN A 127 -1.81 14.64 17.16
C ASN A 127 -2.39 15.25 18.45
N GLU A 128 -3.20 14.49 19.19
CA GLU A 128 -3.73 14.92 20.50
C GLU A 128 -2.61 15.21 21.50
N ALA A 129 -1.63 14.31 21.61
CA ALA A 129 -0.47 14.50 22.49
C ALA A 129 0.41 15.70 22.07
N LEU A 130 0.56 15.93 20.76
CA LEU A 130 1.27 17.09 20.23
C LEU A 130 0.52 18.40 20.50
N GLU A 131 -0.80 18.40 20.48
CA GLU A 131 -1.63 19.57 20.83
C GLU A 131 -1.44 19.96 22.31
N GLU A 132 -1.44 19.00 23.24
CA GLU A 132 -1.16 19.23 24.67
C GLU A 132 0.26 19.77 24.92
N ILE A 133 1.24 19.41 24.09
CA ILE A 133 2.60 19.95 24.18
C ILE A 133 2.65 21.37 23.60
N LEU A 134 1.91 21.61 22.52
CA LEU A 134 1.86 22.90 21.82
C LEU A 134 1.15 23.99 22.61
N ASP A 135 0.05 23.64 23.30
CA ASP A 135 -0.69 24.58 24.14
C ASP A 135 -0.04 24.82 25.51
N GLY A 136 0.96 24.01 25.86
CA GLY A 136 1.74 24.13 27.09
C GLY A 136 1.15 23.36 28.28
N THR A 137 0.08 22.59 28.09
CA THR A 137 -0.47 21.67 29.11
C THR A 137 0.59 20.65 29.54
N LYS A 138 1.38 20.18 28.58
CA LYS A 138 2.52 19.28 28.82
C LYS A 138 3.82 19.89 28.29
N THR A 139 4.93 19.52 28.92
CA THR A 139 6.26 19.92 28.48
C THR A 139 7.19 18.72 28.37
N LEU A 140 8.12 18.81 27.42
CA LEU A 140 9.24 17.90 27.26
C LEU A 140 10.57 18.66 27.46
N PRO A 141 11.63 17.97 27.90
CA PRO A 141 13.01 18.43 27.76
C PRO A 141 13.33 18.87 26.32
N GLU A 142 14.26 19.82 26.17
CA GLU A 142 14.58 20.42 24.85
C GLU A 142 15.13 19.39 23.85
N ASP A 143 15.96 18.46 24.31
CA ASP A 143 16.50 17.35 23.52
C ASP A 143 15.40 16.39 23.04
N GLN A 144 14.42 16.09 23.89
CA GLN A 144 13.28 15.24 23.52
C GLN A 144 12.31 15.96 22.57
N LEU A 145 12.18 17.28 22.67
CA LEU A 145 11.36 18.07 21.76
C LEU A 145 11.97 18.12 20.35
N GLU A 146 13.29 18.27 20.24
CA GLU A 146 13.98 18.23 18.94
C GLU A 146 13.87 16.84 18.28
N ASP A 147 14.07 15.77 19.05
CA ASP A 147 13.88 14.38 18.58
C ASP A 147 12.43 14.12 18.14
N LEU A 148 11.45 14.60 18.91
CA LEU A 148 10.02 14.49 18.59
C LEU A 148 9.68 15.18 17.26
N ILE A 149 10.22 16.37 17.01
CA ILE A 149 10.00 17.11 15.76
C ILE A 149 10.58 16.33 14.58
N SER A 150 11.85 15.91 14.68
CA SER A 150 12.51 15.15 13.62
C SER A 150 11.75 13.87 13.28
N LYS A 151 11.31 13.11 14.29
CA LYS A 151 10.57 11.86 14.07
C LYS A 151 9.17 12.12 13.50
N THR A 152 8.52 13.21 13.89
CA THR A 152 7.19 13.56 13.35
C THR A 152 7.27 13.94 11.86
N ASP A 153 8.34 14.62 11.44
CA ASP A 153 8.63 14.92 10.03
C ASP A 153 8.81 13.64 9.21
N ASP A 154 9.64 12.72 9.71
CA ASP A 154 9.89 11.42 9.07
C ASP A 154 8.59 10.61 8.92
N LEU A 155 7.77 10.55 9.97
CA LEU A 155 6.46 9.88 9.95
C LEU A 155 5.55 10.45 8.85
N GLN A 156 5.53 11.78 8.69
CA GLN A 156 4.69 12.44 7.70
C GLN A 156 5.13 12.11 6.27
N ASP A 157 6.43 12.10 6.01
CA ASP A 157 6.97 11.81 4.69
C ASP A 157 6.85 10.33 4.30
N GLU A 158 7.03 9.42 5.25
CA GLU A 158 6.75 7.99 5.06
C GLU A 158 5.27 7.74 4.77
N TYR A 159 4.36 8.38 5.51
CA TYR A 159 2.93 8.27 5.24
C TYR A 159 2.59 8.74 3.82
N LYS A 160 3.16 9.87 3.36
CA LYS A 160 2.97 10.37 1.99
C LYS A 160 3.46 9.37 0.95
N ASP A 161 4.62 8.74 1.16
CA ASP A 161 5.16 7.73 0.22
C ASP A 161 4.25 6.49 0.14
N ILE A 162 3.73 6.01 1.27
CA ILE A 162 2.77 4.90 1.32
C ILE A 162 1.50 5.25 0.51
N VAL A 163 0.95 6.45 0.68
CA VAL A 163 -0.24 6.90 -0.08
C VAL A 163 0.04 6.91 -1.59
N LYS A 164 1.21 7.40 -2.02
CA LYS A 164 1.64 7.35 -3.43
C LYS A 164 1.77 5.91 -3.93
N GLY A 165 2.31 5.01 -3.10
CA GLY A 165 2.45 3.60 -3.45
C GLY A 165 1.11 2.86 -3.59
N ILE A 166 0.10 3.20 -2.77
CA ILE A 166 -1.27 2.68 -2.91
C ILE A 166 -1.87 3.07 -4.26
N ALA A 167 -1.69 4.31 -4.72
CA ALA A 167 -2.17 4.74 -6.04
C ALA A 167 -1.56 3.90 -7.18
N LYS A 168 -0.28 3.51 -7.05
CA LYS A 168 0.39 2.62 -8.01
C LYS A 168 -0.22 1.22 -8.05
N ILE A 169 -0.73 0.69 -6.93
CA ILE A 169 -1.45 -0.61 -6.89
C ILE A 169 -2.73 -0.57 -7.73
N THR A 170 -3.50 0.51 -7.65
CA THR A 170 -4.73 0.69 -8.43
C THR A 170 -4.44 0.62 -9.94
N SER A 171 -3.40 1.34 -10.40
CA SER A 171 -3.01 1.34 -11.80
C SER A 171 -2.56 -0.06 -12.29
N ALA A 172 -1.80 -0.79 -11.47
CA ALA A 172 -1.37 -2.16 -11.79
C ALA A 172 -2.55 -3.13 -11.85
N THR A 173 -3.55 -2.96 -10.96
CA THR A 173 -4.77 -3.77 -10.94
C THR A 173 -5.59 -3.55 -12.22
N GLN A 174 -5.77 -2.30 -12.65
CA GLN A 174 -6.45 -1.97 -13.90
C GLN A 174 -5.74 -2.57 -15.12
N LYS A 175 -4.40 -2.54 -15.14
CA LYS A 175 -3.59 -3.17 -16.20
C LYS A 175 -3.82 -4.70 -16.24
N ALA A 176 -3.83 -5.35 -15.08
CA ALA A 176 -4.09 -6.79 -14.97
C ALA A 176 -5.51 -7.15 -15.47
N GLU A 177 -6.52 -6.38 -15.08
CA GLU A 177 -7.90 -6.57 -15.53
C GLU A 177 -8.03 -6.41 -17.05
N LYS A 178 -7.42 -5.37 -17.63
CA LYS A 178 -7.40 -5.16 -19.08
C LYS A 178 -6.79 -6.36 -19.82
N LYS A 179 -5.63 -6.86 -19.38
CA LYS A 179 -4.96 -8.02 -19.99
C LYS A 179 -5.80 -9.29 -19.90
N ALA A 180 -6.49 -9.51 -18.77
CA ALA A 180 -7.40 -10.65 -18.61
C ALA A 180 -8.59 -10.57 -19.59
N LYS A 181 -9.21 -9.39 -19.75
CA LYS A 181 -10.31 -9.16 -20.71
C LYS A 181 -9.88 -9.35 -22.17
N GLU A 182 -8.65 -8.97 -22.51
CA GLU A 182 -8.06 -9.20 -23.83
C GLU A 182 -7.68 -10.67 -24.10
N GLY A 183 -7.89 -11.58 -23.15
CA GLY A 183 -7.53 -13.00 -23.27
C GLY A 183 -6.03 -13.28 -23.18
N LYS A 184 -5.22 -12.28 -22.80
CA LYS A 184 -3.77 -12.39 -22.59
C LYS A 184 -3.50 -12.89 -21.18
N LEU A 185 -3.82 -14.15 -20.92
CA LEU A 185 -3.83 -14.72 -19.57
C LEU A 185 -2.44 -14.73 -18.90
N GLU A 186 -1.37 -14.98 -19.66
CA GLU A 186 0.00 -14.96 -19.14
C GLU A 186 0.42 -13.55 -18.70
N ASP A 187 0.18 -12.54 -19.55
CA ASP A 187 0.37 -11.13 -19.20
C ASP A 187 -0.45 -10.73 -17.97
N ALA A 188 -1.68 -11.23 -17.86
CA ALA A 188 -2.55 -10.95 -16.71
C ALA A 188 -1.98 -11.52 -15.42
N VAL A 189 -1.48 -12.77 -15.44
CA VAL A 189 -0.80 -13.39 -14.29
C VAL A 189 0.45 -12.60 -13.88
N SER A 190 1.24 -12.15 -14.85
CA SER A 190 2.42 -11.31 -14.59
C SER A 190 2.04 -9.98 -13.94
N ALA A 191 1.01 -9.30 -14.46
CA ALA A 191 0.51 -8.05 -13.89
C ALA A 191 -0.10 -8.24 -12.48
N LEU A 192 -0.78 -9.35 -12.22
CA LEU A 192 -1.29 -9.68 -10.89
C LEU A 192 -0.15 -9.98 -9.88
N ASN A 193 0.94 -10.61 -10.31
CA ASN A 193 2.14 -10.75 -9.46
C ASN A 193 2.72 -9.39 -9.09
N GLU A 194 2.75 -8.43 -10.04
CA GLU A 194 3.17 -7.06 -9.75
C GLU A 194 2.28 -6.41 -8.68
N VAL A 195 0.96 -6.60 -8.74
CA VAL A 195 0.01 -6.13 -7.74
C VAL A 195 0.30 -6.75 -6.36
N VAL A 196 0.48 -8.08 -6.29
CA VAL A 196 0.79 -8.79 -5.04
C VAL A 196 2.08 -8.26 -4.42
N ASN A 197 3.14 -8.08 -5.20
CA ASN A 197 4.42 -7.57 -4.71
C ASN A 197 4.32 -6.13 -4.19
N LYS A 198 3.61 -5.26 -4.90
CA LYS A 198 3.37 -3.88 -4.42
C LYS A 198 2.55 -3.88 -3.12
N GLN A 199 1.53 -4.71 -3.01
CA GLN A 199 0.76 -4.86 -1.78
C GLN A 199 1.63 -5.33 -0.61
N LYS A 200 2.52 -6.30 -0.84
CA LYS A 200 3.46 -6.79 0.19
C LYS A 200 4.37 -5.65 0.66
N SER A 201 4.96 -4.89 -0.27
CA SER A 201 5.80 -3.75 0.07
C SER A 201 5.04 -2.66 0.84
N ILE A 202 3.78 -2.38 0.48
CA ILE A 202 2.93 -1.44 1.24
C ILE A 202 2.62 -1.96 2.64
N TYR A 203 2.36 -3.26 2.77
CA TYR A 203 2.11 -3.88 4.07
C TYR A 203 3.34 -3.73 4.98
N GLU A 204 4.54 -4.06 4.48
CA GLU A 204 5.80 -3.91 5.21
C GLU A 204 6.03 -2.46 5.65
N LYS A 205 5.85 -1.49 4.75
CA LYS A 205 5.98 -0.05 5.06
C LYS A 205 4.95 0.42 6.09
N LEU A 206 3.70 -0.03 6.01
CA LEU A 206 2.68 0.31 7.01
C LEU A 206 3.01 -0.30 8.37
N THR A 207 3.63 -1.49 8.42
CA THR A 207 4.05 -2.12 9.68
C THR A 207 5.17 -1.32 10.31
N GLU A 208 6.20 -0.96 9.54
CA GLU A 208 7.30 -0.11 10.00
C GLU A 208 6.78 1.26 10.48
N LEU A 209 5.88 1.88 9.71
CA LEU A 209 5.27 3.15 10.10
C LEU A 209 4.48 3.02 11.42
N SER A 210 3.76 1.90 11.60
CA SER A 210 3.03 1.63 12.85
C SER A 210 3.97 1.56 14.05
N THR A 211 5.15 0.94 13.89
CA THR A 211 6.19 0.87 14.94
C THR A 211 6.79 2.25 15.23
N LYS A 212 7.10 3.04 14.21
CA LYS A 212 7.60 4.41 14.40
C LYS A 212 6.59 5.29 15.14
N TYR A 213 5.29 5.14 14.86
CA TYR A 213 4.26 5.81 15.63
C TYR A 213 4.29 5.41 17.12
N ASP A 214 4.51 4.14 17.45
CA ASP A 214 4.63 3.70 18.85
C ASP A 214 5.85 4.31 19.54
N GLU A 215 6.99 4.39 18.84
CA GLU A 215 8.21 5.02 19.36
C GLU A 215 7.99 6.50 19.65
N VAL A 216 7.34 7.23 18.74
CA VAL A 216 7.04 8.66 18.93
C VAL A 216 6.01 8.87 20.03
N LEU A 217 4.96 8.05 20.09
CA LEU A 217 3.97 8.09 21.16
C LEU A 217 4.60 7.86 22.54
N ALA A 218 5.60 6.98 22.64
CA ALA A 218 6.35 6.76 23.87
C ALA A 218 7.11 8.02 24.32
N VAL A 219 7.72 8.76 23.39
CA VAL A 219 8.36 10.05 23.70
C VAL A 219 7.32 11.05 24.21
N THR A 220 6.17 11.18 23.55
CA THR A 220 5.12 12.11 23.99
C THR A 220 4.50 11.73 25.34
N SER A 221 4.45 10.44 25.66
CA SER A 221 3.92 9.95 26.94
C SER A 221 4.84 10.26 28.13
N ALA A 222 6.12 10.56 27.87
CA ALA A 222 7.06 11.01 28.89
C ALA A 222 6.91 12.50 29.24
N ALA A 223 6.05 13.24 28.53
CA ALA A 223 5.80 14.65 28.78
C ALA A 223 5.12 14.85 30.15
N THR A 224 5.61 15.82 30.92
CA THR A 224 5.11 16.12 32.25
C THR A 224 4.07 17.24 32.19
N GLU A 225 3.00 17.12 32.98
CA GLU A 225 2.05 18.21 33.16
C GLU A 225 2.73 19.43 33.77
N VAL A 226 2.41 20.60 33.23
CA VAL A 226 2.80 21.86 33.85
C VAL A 226 1.79 22.14 34.96
N THR A 227 2.16 21.83 36.19
CA THR A 227 1.36 22.24 37.36
C THR A 227 1.63 23.72 37.62
N ASP A 228 0.58 24.54 37.57
CA ASP A 228 0.57 25.94 38.04
C ASP A 228 0.74 26.01 39.57
N ASP A 229 1.76 25.36 40.14
CA ASP A 229 2.14 25.60 41.52
C ASP A 229 2.92 26.92 41.59
N GLU A 230 2.18 28.01 41.39
CA GLU A 230 2.56 29.35 41.83
C GLU A 230 2.61 29.36 43.37
N THR A 231 3.63 28.73 43.95
CA THR A 231 4.20 29.27 45.18
C THR A 231 5.07 30.46 44.80
N SER A 232 4.36 31.58 44.59
CA SER A 232 4.90 32.93 44.61
C SER A 232 5.74 33.10 45.88
N THR A 233 7.06 32.94 45.75
CA THR A 233 8.01 33.37 46.77
C THR A 233 8.21 34.86 46.59
N ASP A 234 7.31 35.60 47.23
CA ASP A 234 7.48 37.00 47.59
C ASP A 234 8.79 37.15 48.38
N THR A 235 9.89 37.38 47.67
CA THR A 235 11.16 37.86 48.25
C THR A 235 11.11 39.38 48.24
N THR A 236 10.28 39.89 49.14
CA THR A 236 10.28 41.29 49.57
C THR A 236 11.70 41.69 49.99
N THR A 237 12.16 42.77 49.37
CA THR A 237 13.44 43.46 49.54
C THR A 237 13.61 44.16 50.90
N THR A 238 14.78 43.93 51.52
CA THR A 238 15.66 44.87 52.26
C THR A 238 15.20 45.42 53.63
N PRO A 239 16.12 45.44 54.63
CA PRO A 239 16.80 46.71 54.93
C PRO A 239 18.32 46.60 55.15
N THR A 240 19.03 47.58 54.56
CA THR A 240 20.01 48.50 55.14
C THR A 240 21.18 48.00 56.01
N ASP A 241 22.38 48.29 55.49
CA ASP A 241 23.66 48.66 56.11
C ASP A 241 24.20 47.91 57.33
N THR A 242 25.43 47.38 57.20
CA THR A 242 26.66 48.02 57.74
C THR A 242 27.78 46.97 57.86
N SER A 243 28.99 47.37 57.49
CA SER A 243 30.29 46.93 58.04
C SER A 243 31.23 46.20 57.08
N THR A 244 32.22 47.00 56.66
CA THR A 244 33.61 46.69 56.28
C THR A 244 34.20 45.38 56.84
N THR A 245 35.02 44.68 56.05
CA THR A 245 36.49 44.53 56.23
C THR A 245 37.09 43.69 55.07
N SER A 246 38.25 44.13 54.58
CA SER A 246 39.11 43.48 53.57
C SER A 246 39.58 42.07 53.96
N THR A 247 40.10 41.28 53.01
CA THR A 247 41.48 40.72 53.00
C THR A 247 41.59 39.49 52.07
N ASP A 248 42.63 39.53 51.23
CA ASP A 248 43.40 38.48 50.51
C ASP A 248 42.70 37.46 49.60
N THR A 249 43.03 37.41 48.30
CA THR A 249 44.28 36.93 47.68
C THR A 249 44.55 35.46 47.99
N GLU A 250 44.14 34.56 47.10
CA GLU A 250 45.00 33.43 46.70
C GLU A 250 44.63 32.91 45.32
N THR A 251 45.58 33.09 44.40
CA THR A 251 45.68 32.41 43.12
C THR A 251 46.27 31.03 43.36
N THR A 252 45.64 29.97 42.89
CA THR A 252 46.31 28.68 42.68
C THR A 252 46.04 28.19 41.27
N THR A 253 47.06 28.35 40.45
CA THR A 253 47.29 27.64 39.20
C THR A 253 47.78 26.23 39.55
N SER A 254 47.08 25.20 39.09
CA SER A 254 47.67 23.87 38.95
C SER A 254 47.53 23.43 37.50
N ASP A 255 48.61 23.64 36.77
CA ASP A 255 49.01 22.75 35.68
C ASP A 255 49.30 21.37 36.28
N GLU A 256 48.70 20.31 35.76
CA GLU A 256 49.47 19.08 35.58
C GLU A 256 49.01 18.32 34.34
N ASN A 257 50.02 18.02 33.55
CA ASN A 257 50.07 17.47 32.23
C ASN A 257 50.62 16.05 32.37
N VAL A 258 49.88 14.99 32.00
CA VAL A 258 50.50 13.71 31.65
C VAL A 258 49.77 13.04 30.49
N ILE A 259 50.58 12.72 29.49
CA ILE A 259 50.33 12.12 28.19
C ILE A 259 50.93 10.70 28.23
N ILE A 260 50.10 9.67 27.90
CA ILE A 260 50.42 8.42 27.13
C ILE A 260 51.27 7.33 27.85
N PRO A 261 51.14 6.01 27.54
CA PRO A 261 50.47 5.37 26.39
C PRO A 261 49.23 4.51 26.66
#